data_AF-A0A9D8Y3Y7-F1
#
_entry.id   AF-A0A9D8Y3Y7-F1
#
_cell.length_a   1.000
_cell.length_b   1.000
_cell.length_c   1.000
_cell.angle_alpha   90.00
_cell.angle_beta   90.00
_cell.angle_gamma   90.00
#
_symmetry.space_group_name_H-M   'P 1'
#
loop_
_entity.id
_entity.type
_entity.pdbx_description
1 polymer ?
#
loop_
_entity_poly.entity_id
_entity_poly.type
_entity_poly.pdbx_seq_one_letter_code
_entity_poly.pdbx_strand_id
1 'polypeptide(L)'
;MMSFDYRIIDDVIHSRVRLAIMSYLATAREAEFVALKKALKVSDGNLSTHLKKLEEKNYVTVSKNFVDNKPQTKIKMSAEGETAFKAYVEGLAAMIGPAPEENK
;
A
#
# COMPACT_ATOMS: atom_id res chain seq x y z
N MET A 1 2.59 -18.68 19.37
CA MET A 1 1.67 -19.70 18.84
C MET A 1 1.20 -19.19 17.50
N MET A 2 1.30 -19.98 16.42
CA MET A 2 0.75 -19.58 15.13
C MET A 2 -0.75 -19.36 15.28
N SER A 3 -1.24 -18.23 14.81
CA SER A 3 -2.66 -17.86 14.84
C SER A 3 -3.15 -17.78 13.41
N PHE A 4 -4.20 -18.53 13.05
CA PHE A 4 -4.83 -18.48 11.72
C PHE A 4 -6.06 -17.55 11.70
N ASP A 5 -6.12 -16.60 12.63
CA ASP A 5 -7.21 -15.65 12.73
C ASP A 5 -7.13 -14.60 11.62
N TYR A 6 -7.84 -14.83 10.52
CA TYR A 6 -7.85 -13.92 9.37
C TYR A 6 -8.35 -12.49 9.71
N ARG A 7 -9.05 -12.29 10.82
CA ARG A 7 -9.60 -10.97 11.22
C ARG A 7 -8.53 -9.96 11.57
N ILE A 8 -7.29 -10.41 11.79
CA ILE A 8 -6.13 -9.54 12.03
C ILE A 8 -5.58 -8.93 10.73
N ILE A 9 -6.01 -9.46 9.58
CA ILE A 9 -5.62 -8.93 8.28
C ILE A 9 -6.53 -7.79 7.88
N ASP A 10 -5.90 -6.66 7.60
CA ASP A 10 -6.57 -5.51 7.03
C ASP A 10 -7.01 -5.80 5.58
N ASP A 11 -8.31 -6.04 5.38
CA ASP A 11 -8.94 -6.26 4.07
C ASP A 11 -8.78 -5.07 3.11
N VAL A 12 -8.53 -3.86 3.62
CA VAL A 12 -8.24 -2.69 2.81
C VAL A 12 -6.83 -2.79 2.25
N ILE A 13 -5.87 -3.32 3.00
CA ILE A 13 -4.50 -3.52 2.49
C ILE A 13 -4.40 -4.82 1.68
N HIS A 14 -5.16 -5.86 2.03
CA HIS A 14 -5.11 -7.22 1.47
C HIS A 14 -5.67 -7.35 0.02
N SER A 15 -5.19 -6.51 -0.87
CA SER A 15 -5.39 -6.60 -2.31
C SER A 15 -4.04 -6.41 -2.98
N ARG A 16 -3.74 -7.21 -4.01
CA ARG A 16 -2.43 -7.22 -4.69
C ARG A 16 -1.91 -5.81 -5.01
N VAL A 17 -2.76 -4.94 -5.56
CA VAL A 17 -2.36 -3.58 -5.94
C VAL A 17 -2.24 -2.66 -4.73
N ARG A 18 -3.14 -2.72 -3.74
CA ARG A 18 -3.06 -1.88 -2.53
C ARG A 18 -1.85 -2.24 -1.67
N LEU A 19 -1.58 -3.53 -1.52
CA LEU A 19 -0.36 -4.04 -0.90
C LEU A 19 0.88 -3.49 -1.61
N ALA A 20 0.93 -3.55 -2.95
CA ALA A 20 2.04 -3.00 -3.71
C ALA A 20 2.21 -1.48 -3.54
N ILE A 21 1.11 -0.71 -3.50
CA ILE A 21 1.12 0.73 -3.24
C ILE A 21 1.71 1.02 -1.86
N MET A 22 1.17 0.38 -0.82
CA MET A 22 1.61 0.58 0.57
C MET A 22 3.08 0.17 0.74
N SER A 23 3.50 -0.94 0.13
CA SER A 23 4.89 -1.42 0.17
C SER A 23 5.85 -0.43 -0.50
N TYR A 24 5.46 0.14 -1.65
CA TYR A 24 6.26 1.16 -2.33
C TYR A 24 6.40 2.41 -1.44
N LEU A 25 5.29 2.90 -0.89
CA LEU A 25 5.27 4.11 -0.07
C LEU A 25 5.89 3.92 1.32
N ALA A 26 5.94 2.70 1.85
CA ALA A 26 6.65 2.41 3.10
C ALA A 26 8.15 2.74 2.99
N THR A 27 8.73 2.57 1.79
CA THR A 27 10.12 2.92 1.51
C THR A 27 10.27 4.36 1.03
N ALA A 28 9.45 4.78 0.07
CA ALA A 28 9.60 6.09 -0.60
C ALA A 28 8.97 7.26 0.17
N ARG A 29 8.06 6.98 1.12
CA ARG A 29 7.20 7.93 1.87
C ARG A 29 6.22 8.74 1.02
N GLU A 30 6.65 9.25 -0.13
CA GLU A 30 5.79 9.85 -1.15
C GLU A 30 6.17 9.41 -2.57
N ALA A 31 5.23 9.55 -3.49
CA ALA A 31 5.43 9.26 -4.91
C ALA A 31 4.53 10.12 -5.78
N GLU A 32 4.98 10.41 -7.00
CA GLU A 32 4.09 10.90 -8.05
C GLU A 32 3.21 9.76 -8.59
N PHE A 33 1.98 10.08 -9.00
CA PHE A 33 1.07 9.10 -9.60
C PHE A 33 1.71 8.36 -10.78
N VAL A 34 2.43 9.08 -11.66
CA VAL A 34 3.09 8.50 -12.83
C VAL A 34 4.22 7.54 -12.44
N ALA A 35 5.00 7.90 -11.41
CA ALA A 35 6.07 7.05 -10.89
C ALA A 35 5.50 5.75 -10.29
N LEU A 36 4.47 5.88 -9.45
CA LEU A 36 3.79 4.74 -8.83
C LEU A 36 3.15 3.83 -9.89
N LYS A 37 2.48 4.41 -10.90
CA LYS A 37 1.93 3.68 -12.04
C LYS A 37 2.99 2.86 -12.77
N LYS A 38 4.12 3.48 -13.09
CA LYS A 38 5.23 2.85 -13.80
C LYS A 38 5.84 1.71 -12.97
N ALA A 39 6.07 1.93 -11.69
CA ALA A 39 6.64 0.93 -10.78
C ALA A 39 5.74 -0.31 -10.66
N LEU A 40 4.43 -0.09 -10.52
CA LEU A 40 3.45 -1.15 -10.29
C LEU A 40 2.92 -1.79 -11.59
N LYS A 41 3.24 -1.22 -12.76
CA LYS A 41 2.80 -1.69 -14.09
C LYS A 41 1.27 -1.84 -14.18
N VAL A 42 0.54 -0.86 -13.65
CA VAL A 42 -0.93 -0.83 -13.65
C VAL A 42 -1.45 0.28 -14.57
N SER A 43 -2.72 0.19 -14.97
CA SER A 43 -3.40 1.27 -15.68
C SER A 43 -3.81 2.40 -14.73
N ASP A 44 -4.05 3.60 -15.28
CA ASP A 44 -4.47 4.79 -14.54
C ASP A 44 -5.77 4.56 -13.78
N GLY A 45 -6.75 3.90 -14.41
CA GLY A 45 -8.02 3.55 -13.78
C GLY A 45 -7.84 2.60 -12.60
N ASN A 46 -7.03 1.56 -12.77
CA ASN A 46 -6.76 0.59 -11.71
C ASN A 46 -6.06 1.26 -10.51
N LEU A 47 -5.03 2.07 -10.77
CA LEU A 47 -4.33 2.80 -9.72
C LEU A 47 -5.26 3.79 -9.00
N SER A 48 -6.06 4.56 -9.73
CA SER A 48 -6.98 5.55 -9.16
C SER A 48 -8.02 4.90 -8.25
N THR A 49 -8.62 3.78 -8.67
CA THR A 49 -9.59 3.04 -7.85
C THR A 49 -8.98 2.54 -6.55
N HIS A 50 -7.74 2.04 -6.59
CA HIS A 50 -7.07 1.54 -5.39
C HIS A 50 -6.60 2.66 -4.46
N LEU A 51 -6.07 3.76 -5.00
CA LEU A 51 -5.71 4.95 -4.22
C LEU A 51 -6.92 5.55 -3.52
N LYS A 52 -8.07 5.66 -4.20
CA LYS A 52 -9.31 6.14 -3.59
C LYS A 52 -9.71 5.32 -2.37
N LYS A 53 -9.65 3.98 -2.44
CA LYS A 53 -9.97 3.11 -1.31
C LYS A 53 -9.01 3.26 -0.13
N LEU A 54 -7.73 3.51 -0.41
CA LEU A 54 -6.72 3.76 0.64
C LEU A 54 -6.91 5.14 1.27
N GLU A 55 -7.24 6.14 0.47
CA GLU A 55 -7.53 7.50 0.90
C GLU A 55 -8.80 7.59 1.75
N GLU A 56 -9.87 6.86 1.38
CA GLU A 56 -11.11 6.74 2.17
C GLU A 56 -10.87 6.17 3.59
N LYS A 57 -9.76 5.45 3.80
CA LYS A 57 -9.32 4.95 5.10
C LYS A 57 -8.21 5.79 5.74
N ASN A 58 -7.87 6.92 5.13
CA ASN A 58 -6.77 7.79 5.51
C ASN A 58 -5.42 7.08 5.53
N TYR A 59 -5.20 6.01 4.77
CA TYR A 59 -3.89 5.32 4.70
C TYR A 59 -2.90 6.04 3.79
N VAL A 60 -3.42 6.78 2.82
CA VAL A 60 -2.66 7.66 1.97
C VAL A 60 -3.38 9.00 1.85
N THR A 61 -2.63 10.04 1.53
CA THR A 61 -3.19 11.33 1.08
C THR A 61 -2.87 11.51 -0.40
N VAL A 62 -3.84 11.99 -1.17
CA VAL A 62 -3.67 12.34 -2.58
C VAL A 62 -3.82 13.85 -2.73
N SER A 63 -2.75 14.52 -3.16
CA SER A 63 -2.74 15.98 -3.38
C SER A 63 -2.43 16.31 -4.83
N LYS A 64 -3.12 17.30 -5.37
CA LYS A 64 -2.85 17.85 -6.71
C LYS A 64 -2.14 19.18 -6.56
N ASN A 65 -0.97 19.27 -7.15
CA ASN A 65 -0.16 20.49 -7.21
C ASN A 65 0.05 20.87 -8.68
N PHE A 66 0.45 22.12 -8.92
CA PHE A 66 0.93 22.56 -10.22
C PHE A 66 2.44 22.79 -10.15
N VAL A 67 3.18 22.12 -11.03
CA VAL A 67 4.62 22.29 -11.19
C VAL A 67 4.85 22.67 -12.65
N ASP A 68 5.47 23.82 -12.90
CA ASP A 68 5.70 24.35 -14.25
C ASP A 68 4.43 24.41 -15.13
N ASN A 69 3.32 24.91 -14.56
CA ASN A 69 1.99 24.96 -15.19
C ASN A 69 1.39 23.59 -15.59
N LYS A 70 1.95 22.48 -15.09
CA LYS A 70 1.42 21.13 -15.32
C LYS A 70 0.83 20.56 -14.03
N PRO A 71 -0.36 19.94 -14.07
CA PRO A 71 -0.93 19.28 -12.90
C PRO A 71 -0.11 18.03 -12.57
N GLN A 72 0.28 17.91 -11.31
CA GLN A 72 1.00 16.78 -10.74
C GLN A 72 0.24 16.25 -9.52
N THR A 73 -0.02 14.94 -9.51
CA THR A 73 -0.65 14.27 -8.38
C THR A 73 0.42 13.58 -7.53
N LYS A 74 0.51 13.97 -6.26
CA LYS A 74 1.38 13.34 -5.26
C LYS A 74 0.57 12.46 -4.32
N ILE A 75 1.10 11.28 -4.04
CA ILE A 75 0.55 10.31 -3.10
C ILE A 75 1.55 10.19 -1.95
N LYS A 76 1.08 10.33 -0.72
CA LYS A 76 1.92 10.20 0.48
C LYS A 76 1.29 9.22 1.46
N MET A 77 2.10 8.36 2.08
CA MET A 77 1.62 7.52 3.18
C MET A 77 1.38 8.39 4.42
N SER A 78 0.23 8.21 5.05
CA SER A 78 -0.10 8.88 6.31
C SER A 78 0.49 8.15 7.52
N ALA A 79 0.34 8.74 8.71
CA ALA A 79 0.72 8.07 9.96
C ALA A 79 -0.20 6.86 10.26
N GLU A 80 -1.49 6.99 9.94
CA GLU A 80 -2.48 5.92 10.05
C GLU A 80 -2.16 4.77 9.09
N GLY A 81 -1.75 5.10 7.86
CA GLY A 81 -1.33 4.14 6.85
C GLY A 81 -0.05 3.40 7.23
N GLU A 82 0.92 4.10 7.83
CA GLU A 82 2.14 3.47 8.36
C GLU A 82 1.81 2.48 9.48
N THR A 83 0.95 2.88 10.41
CA THR A 83 0.50 2.03 11.52
C THR A 83 -0.27 0.81 11.01
N ALA A 84 -1.22 1.02 10.09
CA ALA A 84 -2.01 -0.05 9.48
C ALA A 84 -1.14 -1.02 8.68
N PHE A 85 -0.18 -0.50 7.91
CA PHE A 85 0.71 -1.34 7.12
C PHE A 85 1.64 -2.18 8.00
N LYS A 86 2.16 -1.60 9.08
CA LYS A 86 2.95 -2.36 10.08
C LYS A 86 2.13 -3.48 10.69
N ALA A 87 0.91 -3.18 11.17
CA ALA A 87 0.01 -4.19 11.74
C ALA A 87 -0.36 -5.28 10.73
N TYR A 88 -0.57 -4.92 9.46
CA TYR A 88 -0.83 -5.88 8.38
C TYR A 88 0.35 -6.84 8.18
N VAL A 89 1.59 -6.34 8.15
CA VAL A 89 2.79 -7.17 7.98
C VAL A 89 2.99 -8.09 9.18
N GLU A 90 2.82 -7.58 10.40
CA GLU A 90 2.91 -8.37 11.64
C GLU A 90 1.82 -9.45 11.70
N GLY A 91 0.58 -9.11 11.35
CA GLY A 91 -0.53 -10.06 11.27
C GLY A 91 -0.28 -11.15 10.24
N LEU A 92 0.21 -10.77 9.05
CA LEU A 92 0.58 -11.74 8.03
C LEU A 92 1.68 -12.68 8.52
N ALA A 93 2.75 -12.15 9.11
CA ALA A 93 3.85 -12.93 9.66
C ALA A 93 3.40 -13.92 10.76
N ALA A 94 2.45 -13.50 11.62
CA ALA A 94 1.89 -14.35 12.66
C ALA A 94 1.10 -15.56 12.11
N MET A 95 0.48 -15.41 10.93
CA MET A 95 -0.27 -16.50 10.27
C MET A 95 0.64 -17.44 9.49
N ILE A 96 1.62 -16.90 8.76
CA ILE A 96 2.47 -17.71 7.86
C ILE A 96 3.65 -18.36 8.59
N GLY A 97 4.08 -17.81 9.73
CA GLY A 97 5.28 -18.24 10.43
C GLY A 97 6.56 -17.97 9.63
N PRO A 98 7.71 -18.57 10.01
CA PRO A 98 8.88 -18.58 9.14
C PRO A 98 8.52 -19.26 7.81
N ALA A 99 9.06 -18.74 6.70
CA ALA A 99 8.90 -19.37 5.40
C ALA A 99 9.29 -20.86 5.53
N PRO A 100 8.47 -21.81 5.02
CA PRO A 100 8.85 -23.22 5.06
C PRO A 100 10.21 -23.35 4.40
N GLU A 101 11.18 -23.93 5.12
CA GLU A 101 12.50 -24.20 4.56
C GLU A 101 12.32 -25.02 3.28
N GLU A 102 12.94 -24.56 2.18
CA GLU A 102 13.03 -25.38 0.98
C GLU A 102 13.80 -26.65 1.37
N ASN A 103 13.09 -27.78 1.47
CA ASN A 103 13.72 -29.08 1.53
C ASN A 103 14.54 -29.24 0.24
N LYS A 104 15.85 -29.01 0.33
CA LYS A 104 16.82 -29.37 -0.70
C LYS A 104 16.90 -30.88 -0.90
#